data_AF-A0A060BLS4-F1
#
_entry.id   AF-A0A060BLS4-F1
#
_cell.length_a   1.000
_cell.length_b   1.000
_cell.length_c   1.000
_cell.angle_alpha   90.00
_cell.angle_beta   90.00
_cell.angle_gamma   90.00
#
_symmetry.space_group_name_H-M   'P 1'
#
loop_
_entity.id
_entity.type
_entity.pdbx_description
1 polymer ?
#
loop_
_entity_poly.entity_id
_entity_poly.type
_entity_poly.pdbx_seq_one_letter_code
_entity_poly.pdbx_strand_id
1 'polypeptide(L)'
;LLFLMAPLSIPFGQQTPAERFVGWQELAADLETMMQENGATWIATADYGLTGELAYYGPGTEAVHQIDERRRYLFDTVAKDATSGPALLVLPADRARPERFAPCFDALAPLPAVERRGPDGPVAAYAVWLATGARND
;
A
#
# COMPACT_ATOMS: atom_id res chain seq x y z
N LEU A 1 -8.48 29.46 18.70
CA LEU A 1 -8.50 28.45 17.63
C LEU A 1 -7.14 28.50 16.93
N LEU A 2 -6.33 27.45 17.06
CA LEU A 2 -5.10 27.26 16.29
C LEU A 2 -5.45 26.45 15.05
N PHE A 3 -5.35 27.05 13.86
CA PHE A 3 -5.37 26.31 12.61
C PHE A 3 -4.00 25.64 12.43
N LEU A 4 -3.96 24.30 12.49
CA LEU A 4 -2.84 23.56 11.92
C LEU A 4 -2.89 23.78 10.40
N MET A 5 -1.96 24.56 9.85
CA MET A 5 -1.67 24.55 8.42
C MET A 5 -1.02 23.21 8.10
N ALA A 6 -1.70 22.37 7.32
CA ALA A 6 -1.05 21.24 6.67
C ALA A 6 0.04 21.77 5.72
N PRO A 7 1.21 21.11 5.62
CA PRO A 7 2.22 21.51 4.65
C PRO A 7 1.65 21.43 3.24
N LEU A 8 1.84 22.49 2.46
CA LEU A 8 1.59 22.48 1.02
C LEU A 8 2.49 21.43 0.38
N SER A 9 1.92 20.33 -0.09
CA SER A 9 2.61 19.38 -0.95
C SER A 9 3.00 20.10 -2.24
N ILE A 10 4.25 20.51 -2.34
CA ILE A 10 4.83 20.96 -3.61
C ILE A 10 4.86 19.71 -4.50
N PRO A 11 4.30 19.72 -5.72
CA PRO A 11 4.50 18.61 -6.63
C PRO A 11 6.01 18.44 -6.78
N PHE A 12 6.48 17.21 -6.56
CA PHE A 12 7.87 16.83 -6.76
C PHE A 12 8.36 17.42 -8.09
N GLY A 13 9.64 17.82 -8.15
CA GLY A 13 10.25 18.46 -9.33
C GLY A 13 9.96 17.69 -10.63
N GLN A 14 10.30 18.24 -11.80
CA GLN A 14 9.88 17.71 -13.11
C GLN A 14 9.86 16.18 -13.18
N GLN A 15 8.66 15.59 -13.06
CA GLN A 15 8.52 14.14 -12.95
C GLN A 15 9.03 13.51 -14.23
N THR A 16 10.18 12.84 -14.16
CA THR A 16 10.73 12.14 -15.30
C THR A 16 10.12 10.73 -15.40
N PRO A 17 9.99 10.15 -16.61
CA PRO A 17 9.55 8.76 -16.73
C PRO A 17 10.43 7.76 -15.94
N ALA A 18 11.69 8.12 -15.65
CA ALA A 18 12.63 7.29 -14.91
C ALA A 18 12.24 7.12 -13.43
N GLU A 19 11.51 8.08 -12.84
CA GLU A 19 11.07 8.04 -11.43
C GLU A 19 10.14 6.86 -11.13
N ARG A 20 9.60 6.21 -12.15
CA ARG A 20 8.80 4.97 -12.01
C ARG A 20 9.62 3.78 -11.53
N PHE A 21 10.95 3.81 -11.65
CA PHE A 21 11.81 2.64 -11.41
C PHE A 21 12.66 2.74 -10.14
N VAL A 22 12.57 3.84 -9.39
CA VAL A 22 13.45 4.11 -8.24
C VAL A 22 12.69 4.03 -6.90
N GLY A 23 13.42 3.76 -5.82
CA GLY A 23 12.89 3.84 -4.45
C GLY A 23 12.03 2.67 -3.98
N TRP A 24 11.83 1.64 -4.83
CA TRP A 24 10.94 0.53 -4.50
C TRP A 24 11.46 -0.34 -3.34
N GLN A 25 12.78 -0.59 -3.30
CA GLN A 25 13.39 -1.37 -2.22
C GLN A 25 13.24 -0.69 -0.85
N GLU A 26 13.42 0.64 -0.79
CA GLU A 26 13.24 1.40 0.45
C GLU A 26 11.78 1.46 0.86
N LEU A 27 10.85 1.68 -0.09
CA LEU A 27 9.41 1.62 0.19
C LEU A 27 8.99 0.25 0.75
N ALA A 28 9.50 -0.84 0.16
CA ALA A 28 9.20 -2.20 0.61
C ALA A 28 9.71 -2.44 2.04
N ALA A 29 10.94 -2.01 2.34
CA ALA A 29 11.52 -2.13 3.69
C ALA A 29 10.75 -1.30 4.74
N ASP A 30 10.33 -0.08 4.39
CA ASP A 30 9.51 0.77 5.26
C ASP A 30 8.16 0.09 5.57
N LEU A 31 7.53 -0.53 4.57
CA LEU A 31 6.28 -1.27 4.74
C LEU A 31 6.45 -2.57 5.53
N GLU A 32 7.52 -3.34 5.31
CA GLU A 32 7.82 -4.55 6.09
C GLU A 32 8.09 -4.22 7.57
N THR A 33 8.79 -3.11 7.84
CA THR A 33 8.97 -2.62 9.21
C THR A 33 7.62 -2.29 9.83
N MET A 34 6.77 -1.56 9.09
CA MET A 34 5.41 -1.23 9.54
C MET A 34 4.56 -2.50 9.76
N MET A 35 4.74 -3.54 8.95
CA MET A 35 4.08 -4.84 9.16
C MET A 35 4.48 -5.45 10.49
N GLN A 36 5.78 -5.51 10.79
CA GLN A 36 6.30 -6.06 12.04
C GLN A 36 5.80 -5.28 13.26
N GLU A 37 5.82 -3.95 13.19
CA GLU A 37 5.37 -3.06 14.28
C GLU A 37 3.87 -3.19 14.59
N ASN A 38 3.06 -3.48 13.58
CA ASN A 38 1.58 -3.52 13.70
C ASN A 38 1.01 -4.93 13.65
N GLY A 39 1.85 -5.97 13.56
CA GLY A 39 1.42 -7.37 13.47
C GLY A 39 0.67 -7.70 12.18
N ALA A 40 0.90 -6.95 11.09
CA ALA A 40 0.33 -7.28 9.79
C ALA A 40 1.10 -8.43 9.14
N THR A 41 0.38 -9.34 8.50
CA THR A 41 0.94 -10.55 7.88
C THR A 41 0.95 -10.50 6.37
N TRP A 42 0.29 -9.50 5.78
CA TRP A 42 0.23 -9.29 4.33
C TRP A 42 -0.07 -7.82 3.98
N ILE A 43 0.07 -7.48 2.71
CA ILE A 43 -0.18 -6.17 2.13
C ILE A 43 -1.35 -6.29 1.14
N ALA A 44 -2.38 -5.47 1.35
CA ALA A 44 -3.49 -5.29 0.43
C ALA A 44 -3.27 -4.03 -0.42
N THR A 45 -3.42 -4.16 -1.73
CA THR A 45 -3.27 -3.06 -2.70
C THR A 45 -4.50 -2.95 -3.60
N ALA A 46 -4.59 -1.86 -4.37
CA ALA A 46 -5.64 -1.65 -5.37
C ALA A 46 -5.10 -1.06 -6.68
N ASP A 47 -3.83 -1.34 -6.97
CA ASP A 47 -3.15 -0.86 -8.18
C ASP A 47 -2.16 -1.94 -8.62
N TYR A 48 -2.32 -2.46 -9.84
CA TYR A 48 -1.52 -3.57 -10.36
C TYR A 48 -0.01 -3.28 -10.35
N GLY A 49 0.38 -2.05 -10.71
CA GLY A 49 1.79 -1.65 -10.71
C GLY A 49 2.34 -1.68 -9.29
N LEU A 50 1.61 -1.10 -8.34
CA LEU A 50 1.99 -1.14 -6.92
C LEU A 50 2.11 -2.58 -6.40
N THR A 51 1.14 -3.45 -6.72
CA THR A 51 1.15 -4.86 -6.32
C THR A 51 2.40 -5.56 -6.82
N GLY A 52 2.71 -5.42 -8.12
CA GLY A 52 3.84 -6.09 -8.75
C GLY A 52 5.17 -5.62 -8.18
N GLU A 53 5.35 -4.31 -7.99
CA GLU A 53 6.59 -3.76 -7.45
C GLU A 53 6.80 -4.16 -5.98
N LEU A 54 5.75 -4.12 -5.14
CA LEU A 54 5.85 -4.56 -3.75
C LEU A 54 6.05 -6.08 -3.62
N ALA A 55 5.43 -6.88 -4.50
CA ALA A 55 5.68 -8.32 -4.53
C ALA A 55 7.11 -8.65 -4.96
N TYR A 56 7.70 -7.86 -5.86
CA TYR A 56 9.07 -8.07 -6.35
C TYR A 56 10.14 -7.61 -5.35
N TYR A 57 9.99 -6.42 -4.77
CA TYR A 57 10.98 -5.82 -3.87
C TYR A 57 10.77 -6.12 -2.38
N GLY A 58 9.56 -6.55 -2.00
CA GLY A 58 9.17 -6.78 -0.62
C GLY A 58 8.91 -8.26 -0.29
N PRO A 59 7.84 -8.58 0.45
CA PRO A 59 7.67 -9.89 1.08
C PRO A 59 7.23 -11.01 0.13
N GLY A 60 7.16 -10.75 -1.19
CA GLY A 60 6.80 -11.73 -2.20
C GLY A 60 5.31 -11.77 -2.56
N THR A 61 5.00 -12.53 -3.61
CA THR A 61 3.63 -12.72 -4.15
C THR A 61 2.68 -13.41 -3.18
N GLU A 62 3.19 -14.15 -2.19
CA GLU A 62 2.36 -14.81 -1.18
C GLU A 62 1.80 -13.83 -0.15
N ALA A 63 2.42 -12.66 0.01
CA ALA A 63 2.10 -11.68 1.04
C ALA A 63 1.62 -10.34 0.47
N VAL A 64 1.56 -10.15 -0.85
CA VAL A 64 1.12 -8.89 -1.48
C VAL A 64 -0.02 -9.19 -2.46
N HIS A 65 -1.21 -8.68 -2.16
CA HIS A 65 -2.46 -9.04 -2.86
C HIS A 65 -3.24 -7.81 -3.31
N GLN A 66 -3.65 -7.79 -4.58
CA GLN A 66 -4.57 -6.78 -5.11
C GLN A 66 -6.03 -7.16 -4.80
N ILE A 67 -6.80 -6.25 -4.19
CA ILE A 67 -8.13 -6.56 -3.65
C ILE A 67 -9.33 -5.99 -4.44
N ASP A 68 -9.12 -5.08 -5.40
CA ASP A 68 -10.21 -4.43 -6.17
C ASP A 68 -10.61 -5.17 -7.46
N GLU A 69 -9.65 -5.81 -8.13
CA GLU A 69 -9.88 -6.46 -9.44
C GLU A 69 -9.55 -7.98 -9.45
N ARG A 70 -9.91 -8.71 -8.38
CA ARG A 70 -9.65 -10.17 -8.23
C ARG A 70 -10.02 -11.05 -9.44
N ARG A 71 -11.01 -10.62 -10.25
CA ARG A 71 -11.51 -11.39 -11.41
C ARG A 71 -10.80 -11.10 -12.73
N ARG A 72 -9.86 -10.16 -12.79
CA ARG A 72 -9.20 -9.78 -14.05
C ARG A 72 -8.29 -10.87 -14.60
N TYR A 73 -7.79 -11.75 -13.73
CA TYR A 73 -6.98 -12.91 -14.09
C TYR A 73 -7.48 -14.15 -13.32
N LEU A 74 -8.28 -14.98 -13.97
CA LEU A 74 -8.88 -16.22 -13.41
C LEU A 74 -7.86 -17.29 -12.93
N PHE A 75 -6.57 -16.98 -12.97
CA PHE A 75 -5.47 -17.89 -12.64
C PHE A 75 -4.84 -17.59 -11.27
N ASP A 76 -5.23 -16.50 -10.61
CA ASP A 76 -4.66 -16.07 -9.34
C ASP A 76 -5.68 -16.28 -8.21
N THR A 77 -5.72 -17.51 -7.69
CA THR A 77 -6.48 -17.81 -6.48
C THR A 77 -5.59 -17.53 -5.29
N VAL A 78 -5.80 -16.39 -4.64
CA VAL A 78 -5.22 -16.10 -3.32
C VAL A 78 -5.62 -17.24 -2.38
N ALA A 79 -4.63 -17.93 -1.81
CA ALA A 79 -4.89 -19.02 -0.88
C ALA A 79 -5.71 -18.50 0.32
N LYS A 80 -6.71 -19.27 0.79
CA LYS A 80 -7.64 -18.82 1.85
C LYS A 80 -6.94 -18.43 3.16
N ASP A 81 -5.80 -19.02 3.43
CA ASP A 81 -4.94 -18.75 4.58
C ASP A 81 -4.06 -17.50 4.40
N ALA A 82 -3.79 -17.07 3.17
CA ALA A 82 -2.96 -15.90 2.86
C ALA A 82 -3.56 -14.58 3.38
N THR A 83 -4.85 -14.55 3.70
CA THR A 83 -5.55 -13.38 4.24
C THR A 83 -6.02 -13.55 5.69
N SER A 84 -5.53 -14.58 6.39
CA SER A 84 -6.00 -14.94 7.74
C SER A 84 -5.59 -13.96 8.85
N GLY A 85 -4.56 -13.14 8.62
CA GLY A 85 -4.06 -12.14 9.58
C GLY A 85 -4.38 -10.69 9.19
N PRO A 86 -4.01 -9.71 10.04
CA PRO A 86 -4.12 -8.29 9.72
C PRO A 86 -3.32 -7.94 8.46
N ALA A 87 -3.80 -6.96 7.71
CA ALA A 87 -3.15 -6.48 6.49
C ALA A 87 -2.69 -5.02 6.65
N LEU A 88 -1.68 -4.62 5.89
CA LEU A 88 -1.51 -3.20 5.54
C LEU A 88 -2.28 -2.94 4.25
N LEU A 89 -3.33 -2.12 4.29
CA LEU A 89 -3.95 -1.57 3.10
C LEU A 89 -3.12 -0.36 2.63
N VAL A 90 -2.47 -0.50 1.47
CA VAL A 90 -1.55 0.51 0.92
C VAL A 90 -2.13 1.06 -0.38
N LEU A 91 -2.36 2.37 -0.42
CA LEU A 91 -2.96 3.06 -1.57
C LEU A 91 -2.10 4.28 -1.95
N PRO A 92 -1.99 4.62 -3.25
CA PRO A 92 -1.42 5.91 -3.67
C PRO A 92 -2.16 7.06 -2.99
N ALA A 93 -1.43 7.95 -2.30
CA ALA A 93 -2.03 8.93 -1.40
C ALA A 93 -2.97 9.92 -2.11
N ASP A 94 -2.66 10.29 -3.35
CA ASP A 94 -3.45 11.19 -4.19
C ASP A 94 -4.80 10.59 -4.63
N ARG A 95 -4.86 9.26 -4.73
CA ARG A 95 -6.04 8.48 -5.16
C ARG A 95 -6.68 7.70 -4.02
N ALA A 96 -6.17 7.82 -2.79
CA ALA A 96 -6.61 7.00 -1.68
C ALA A 96 -8.08 7.26 -1.32
N ARG A 97 -8.85 6.18 -1.27
CA ARG A 97 -10.29 6.14 -0.96
C ARG A 97 -10.57 4.89 -0.11
N PRO A 98 -10.09 4.84 1.15
CA PRO A 98 -10.17 3.64 2.00
C PRO A 98 -11.60 3.16 2.22
N GLU A 99 -12.58 4.07 2.17
CA GLU A 99 -14.01 3.76 2.31
C GLU A 99 -14.53 2.78 1.24
N ARG A 100 -13.88 2.71 0.07
CA ARG A 100 -14.20 1.72 -0.97
C ARG A 100 -13.88 0.29 -0.56
N PHE A 101 -12.94 0.12 0.38
CA PHE A 101 -12.46 -1.17 0.87
C PHE A 101 -13.02 -1.54 2.23
N ALA A 102 -13.80 -0.66 2.87
CA ALA A 102 -14.51 -0.95 4.12
C ALA A 102 -15.40 -2.21 4.05
N PRO A 103 -16.03 -2.57 2.90
CA PRO A 103 -16.76 -3.84 2.81
C PRO A 103 -15.87 -5.09 2.91
N CYS A 104 -14.57 -4.98 2.59
CA CYS A 104 -13.62 -6.10 2.54
C CYS A 104 -13.03 -6.44 3.92
N PHE A 105 -13.18 -5.56 4.91
CA PHE A 105 -12.56 -5.69 6.23
C PHE A 105 -13.56 -5.37 7.34
N ASP A 106 -13.30 -5.84 8.55
CA ASP A 106 -14.10 -5.47 9.72
C ASP A 106 -13.69 -4.12 10.28
N ALA A 107 -12.41 -3.76 10.19
CA ALA A 107 -11.92 -2.44 10.59
C ALA A 107 -10.73 -1.96 9.74
N LEU A 108 -10.61 -0.63 9.62
CA LEU A 108 -9.50 0.08 9.00
C LEU A 108 -9.03 1.20 9.95
N ALA A 109 -7.81 1.08 10.47
CA ALA A 109 -7.19 2.09 11.33
C ALA A 109 -6.07 2.81 10.56
N PRO A 110 -6.08 4.15 10.45
CA PRO A 110 -5.05 4.88 9.71
C PRO A 110 -3.68 4.76 10.40
N LEU A 111 -2.65 4.55 9.59
CA LEU A 111 -1.24 4.57 10.00
C LEU A 111 -0.52 5.76 9.35
N PRO A 112 0.70 6.10 9.79
CA PRO A 112 1.53 7.09 9.10
C PRO A 112 1.70 6.74 7.62
N ALA A 113 1.62 7.74 6.75
CA ALA A 113 1.92 7.57 5.33
C ALA A 113 3.41 7.29 5.10
N VAL A 114 3.73 6.59 4.01
CA VAL A 114 5.11 6.31 3.59
C VAL A 114 5.41 6.97 2.26
N GLU A 115 6.65 7.39 2.08
CA GLU A 115 7.12 8.02 0.84
C GLU A 115 8.09 7.10 0.11
N ARG A 116 7.84 6.88 -1.18
CA ARG A 116 8.84 6.30 -2.07
C ARG A 116 9.78 7.40 -2.51
N ARG A 117 11.06 7.23 -2.22
CA ARG A 117 12.11 8.22 -2.43
C ARG A 117 13.00 7.84 -3.60
N GLY A 118 13.23 8.79 -4.49
CA GLY A 118 14.25 8.71 -5.54
C GLY A 118 15.52 9.45 -5.13
N PRO A 119 16.53 9.49 -6.01
CA PRO A 119 17.80 10.17 -5.74
C PRO A 119 17.65 11.67 -5.40
N ASP A 120 16.67 12.34 -5.99
CA ASP A 120 16.45 13.79 -5.87
C ASP A 120 15.36 14.16 -4.84
N GLY A 121 14.87 13.18 -4.06
CA GLY A 121 13.83 13.37 -3.06
C GLY A 121 12.62 12.45 -3.23
N PRO A 122 11.50 12.72 -2.55
CA PRO A 122 10.33 11.88 -2.65
C PRO A 122 9.74 11.96 -4.06
N VAL A 123 9.21 10.84 -4.57
CA VAL A 123 8.63 10.72 -5.92
C VAL A 123 7.19 10.23 -5.91
N ALA A 124 6.76 9.59 -4.81
CA ALA A 124 5.36 9.22 -4.57
C ALA A 124 5.11 9.08 -3.07
N ALA A 125 3.86 9.28 -2.65
CA ALA A 125 3.40 9.04 -1.29
C ALA A 125 2.28 7.99 -1.28
N TYR A 126 2.24 7.17 -0.23
CA TYR A 126 1.27 6.11 -0.04
C TYR A 126 0.61 6.26 1.31
N ALA A 127 -0.71 6.28 1.30
CA ALA A 127 -1.50 6.24 2.51
C ALA A 127 -1.67 4.78 2.96
N VAL A 128 -1.53 4.53 4.27
CA VAL A 128 -1.53 3.19 4.83
C VAL A 128 -2.57 3.07 5.94
N TRP A 129 -3.28 1.94 5.96
CA TRP A 129 -4.18 1.56 7.05
C TRP A 129 -3.84 0.15 7.54
N LEU A 130 -3.92 -0.06 8.85
CA LEU A 130 -4.02 -1.40 9.42
C LEU A 130 -5.46 -1.90 9.20
N ALA A 131 -5.59 -2.98 8.44
CA ALA A 131 -6.85 -3.63 8.12
C ALA A 131 -6.97 -4.94 8.89
N THR A 132 -8.11 -5.17 9.54
CA THR A 132 -8.35 -6.40 10.31
C THR A 132 -9.67 -7.05 9.92
N GLY A 133 -9.76 -8.37 10.07
CA GLY A 133 -10.98 -9.12 9.76
C GLY A 133 -11.29 -9.11 8.26
N ALA A 134 -10.30 -9.53 7.45
CA ALA A 134 -10.49 -9.67 6.01
C ALA A 134 -11.64 -10.65 5.72
N ARG A 135 -12.58 -10.22 4.88
CA ARG A 135 -13.75 -11.01 4.50
C ARG A 135 -13.43 -11.84 3.27
N ASN A 136 -13.74 -13.13 3.35
CA ASN A 136 -13.64 -14.08 2.26
C ASN A 136 -14.96 -14.06 1.48
N ASP A 137 -15.06 -13.21 0.46
CA ASP A 137 -16.11 -13.27 -0.57
C ASP A 137 -15.62 -13.96 -1.85
#